data_AF-A0A483AR38-F1
#
_entry.id   AF-A0A483AR38-F1
#
_cell.length_a   1.000
_cell.length_b   1.000
_cell.length_c   1.000
_cell.angle_alpha   90.00
_cell.angle_beta   90.00
_cell.angle_gamma   90.00
#
_symmetry.space_group_name_H-M   'P 1'
#
loop_
_entity.id
_entity.type
_entity.pdbx_description
1 polymer ?
#
loop_
_entity_poly.entity_id
_entity_poly.type
_entity_poly.pdbx_seq_one_letter_code
_entity_poly.pdbx_strand_id
1 'polypeptide(L)'
;KVTRDAAKALFDKHPNTSVLVTLNRQGKLVFPRGKAFAPDSSVRLNIVGHSEKLEEVGAAKLANYTDKLVRHYKMDSAGSHAYLNRAALVGCKNKALSENYAKELYTRRYLRDTSVTGRLGDIHVNEDGSKTMNEKDQKIIHRWDYLRERSTWTTQSSKNIAKVLDHLKLGLDGETALNIPDSLTHEDIGRPINEGSTKVAYTLKNHPDLLFLQLEENPGESDYIEQLKNEVEWINKFREMGIKTPKYFKALSIIDEAGQEHHGILVERIHDSFMVKPGWEPLKEERITHKTLVDIQTLLQQFASNPDLSIVDLQMLVGRDGQLYVMDPANSDSSSVEPPHYMHDSLQKFRTEGIRDLRKWRNTSINVLKAFNQNEGVHAILVSKEMLDRDPEFEESLLDKAQKQQDLVVMGYDSEGTTKVLYEPKTNYKIDRIEVMVDKSNHFISKAQMKSLIRDNPKVSSDMVFRHALKKDFSNYRSNIIVQNGNSEAAVKAAQSLANKHPESSIIVHFDDNNKLVTSDNEIYTPKGNVRLNFVDHGENFANGENGMDKLTDKVKQIYDTYANENTHFERIALVGCDTTNIKQGLARNFAKTIYDNMPALRTAQITGRGGEVEINENGTKTMKTGGTK
;
A
#
# COMPACT_ATOMS: atom_id res chain seq x y z
N LYS A 1 6.87 10.58 15.98
CA LYS A 1 7.75 11.11 17.06
C LYS A 1 8.68 12.26 16.61
N VAL A 2 9.41 12.08 15.50
CA VAL A 2 10.41 13.01 14.90
C VAL A 2 10.00 14.49 14.85
N THR A 3 8.79 14.83 14.41
CA THR A 3 8.32 16.24 14.38
C THR A 3 8.35 16.90 15.76
N ARG A 4 8.02 16.15 16.81
CA ARG A 4 8.02 16.65 18.20
C ARG A 4 9.44 16.91 18.68
N ASP A 5 10.35 15.99 18.38
CA ASP A 5 11.75 16.08 18.79
C ASP A 5 12.46 17.21 18.05
N ALA A 6 12.22 17.36 16.74
CA ALA A 6 12.73 18.48 15.96
C ALA A 6 12.19 19.83 16.44
N ALA A 7 10.88 19.92 16.76
CA ALA A 7 10.30 21.13 17.31
C ALA A 7 10.87 21.45 18.71
N LYS A 8 11.13 20.43 19.51
CA LYS A 8 11.79 20.56 20.82
C LYS A 8 13.24 21.00 20.69
N ALA A 9 14.05 20.40 19.82
CA ALA A 9 15.44 20.80 19.56
C ALA A 9 15.55 22.26 19.08
N LEU A 10 14.64 22.70 18.19
CA LEU A 10 14.58 24.11 17.76
C LEU A 10 14.21 25.06 18.90
N PHE A 11 13.34 24.64 19.80
CA PHE A 11 12.96 25.41 20.99
C PHE A 11 14.13 25.46 21.99
N ASP A 12 14.74 24.32 22.30
CA ASP A 12 15.83 24.17 23.27
C ASP A 12 17.12 24.88 22.82
N LYS A 13 17.29 25.14 21.52
CA LYS A 13 18.39 25.96 21.00
C LYS A 13 18.34 27.41 21.50
N HIS A 14 17.14 27.97 21.68
CA HIS A 14 16.93 29.34 22.15
C HIS A 14 15.74 29.42 23.13
N PRO A 15 15.82 28.77 24.31
CA PRO A 15 14.65 28.49 25.14
C PRO A 15 14.10 29.75 25.83
N ASN A 16 14.95 30.75 26.06
CA ASN A 16 14.59 32.02 26.70
C ASN A 16 13.87 33.00 25.76
N THR A 17 13.99 32.78 24.45
CA THR A 17 13.45 33.68 23.41
C THR A 17 12.57 32.94 22.41
N SER A 18 12.11 31.73 22.77
CA SER A 18 11.26 30.90 21.92
C SER A 18 10.01 30.48 22.67
N VAL A 19 8.96 30.17 21.91
CA VAL A 19 7.72 29.58 22.42
C VAL A 19 7.32 28.45 21.49
N LEU A 20 6.89 27.33 22.07
CA LEU A 20 6.38 26.18 21.31
C LEU A 20 4.84 26.22 21.31
N VAL A 21 4.26 26.38 20.12
CA VAL A 21 2.81 26.36 19.89
C VAL A 21 2.45 25.10 19.11
N THR A 22 1.41 24.38 19.53
CA THR A 22 1.00 23.10 18.92
C THR A 22 -0.40 23.18 18.33
N LEU A 23 -0.80 22.17 17.55
CA LEU A 23 -2.17 22.00 17.08
C LEU A 23 -2.85 20.88 17.88
N ASN A 24 -4.10 21.10 18.30
CA ASN A 24 -4.91 20.04 18.90
C ASN A 24 -5.49 19.10 17.82
N ARG A 25 -6.19 18.03 18.25
CA ARG A 25 -6.83 17.04 17.36
C ARG A 25 -7.84 17.64 16.37
N GLN A 26 -8.33 18.86 16.62
CA GLN A 26 -9.27 19.58 15.76
C GLN A 26 -8.57 20.61 14.85
N GLY A 27 -7.23 20.65 14.85
CA GLY A 27 -6.45 21.62 14.07
C GLY A 27 -6.51 23.05 14.60
N LYS A 28 -6.75 23.26 15.91
CA LYS A 28 -6.70 24.59 16.53
C LYS A 28 -5.37 24.81 17.24
N LEU A 29 -4.84 26.04 17.17
CA LEU A 29 -3.62 26.45 17.88
C LEU A 29 -3.81 26.33 19.40
N VAL A 30 -2.83 25.73 20.07
CA VAL A 30 -2.76 25.59 21.52
C VAL A 30 -1.50 26.29 22.00
N PHE A 31 -1.71 27.33 22.80
CA PHE A 31 -0.65 28.14 23.39
C PHE A 31 -0.23 27.57 24.76
N PRO A 32 1.06 27.64 25.13
CA PRO A 32 1.52 27.15 26.41
C PRO A 32 0.95 27.99 27.56
N ARG A 33 0.38 27.34 28.59
CA ARG A 33 -0.15 28.01 29.78
C ARG A 33 1.01 28.44 30.69
N GLY A 34 0.96 29.66 31.21
CA GLY A 34 1.87 30.15 32.26
C GLY A 34 3.25 30.65 31.80
N LYS A 35 3.59 30.59 30.51
CA LYS A 35 4.81 31.24 29.97
C LYS A 35 4.44 32.57 29.30
N ALA A 36 4.87 33.69 29.88
CA ALA A 36 4.77 34.99 29.22
C ALA A 36 5.84 35.06 28.12
N PHE A 37 5.43 34.90 26.86
CA PHE A 37 6.27 35.18 25.70
C PHE A 37 5.76 36.46 25.04
N ALA A 38 6.57 37.52 25.10
CA ALA A 38 6.28 38.81 24.48
C ALA A 38 7.47 39.16 23.58
N PRO A 39 7.38 38.93 22.25
CA PRO A 39 8.43 39.35 21.35
C PRO A 39 8.49 40.88 21.31
N ASP A 40 9.70 41.42 21.25
CA ASP A 40 9.99 42.85 21.24
C ASP A 40 10.75 43.31 19.98
N SER A 41 11.10 42.38 19.09
CA SER A 41 11.89 42.64 17.89
C SER A 41 11.60 41.63 16.76
N SER A 42 12.56 41.41 15.86
CA SER A 42 12.48 40.49 14.72
C SER A 42 12.14 39.05 15.13
N VAL A 43 10.96 38.56 14.74
CA VAL A 43 10.49 37.21 15.03
C VAL A 43 10.74 36.25 13.87
N ARG A 44 11.15 35.02 14.20
CA ARG A 44 11.22 33.89 13.26
C ARG A 44 10.21 32.81 13.65
N LEU A 45 9.28 32.53 12.75
CA LEU A 45 8.39 31.38 12.83
C LEU A 45 9.03 30.16 12.15
N ASN A 46 9.07 29.03 12.85
CA ASN A 46 9.39 27.73 12.26
C ASN A 46 8.15 26.84 12.36
N ILE A 47 7.58 26.48 11.21
CA ILE A 47 6.48 25.53 11.10
C ILE A 47 7.11 24.17 10.82
N VAL A 48 7.04 23.26 11.79
CA VAL A 48 7.72 21.96 11.75
C VAL A 48 6.69 20.87 11.48
N GLY A 49 6.96 20.01 10.50
CA GLY A 49 6.09 18.88 10.20
C GLY A 49 6.59 18.06 9.02
N HIS A 50 6.04 16.84 8.90
CA HIS A 50 6.22 16.00 7.72
C HIS A 50 5.64 16.70 6.49
N SER A 51 6.33 16.64 5.36
CA SER A 51 5.95 17.40 4.17
C SER A 51 4.56 17.04 3.66
N GLU A 52 4.22 15.76 3.61
CA GLU A 52 2.87 15.27 3.26
C GLU A 52 1.80 15.84 4.21
N LYS A 53 2.08 15.87 5.52
CA LYS A 53 1.15 16.43 6.52
C LYS A 53 1.05 17.96 6.46
N LEU A 54 2.13 18.65 6.11
CA LEU A 54 2.10 20.09 5.86
C LEU A 54 1.33 20.41 4.58
N GLU A 55 1.42 19.54 3.57
CA GLU A 55 0.65 19.64 2.33
C GLU A 55 -0.84 19.38 2.56
N GLU A 56 -1.21 18.35 3.34
CA GLU A 56 -2.59 18.10 3.79
C GLU A 56 -3.19 19.30 4.54
N VAL A 57 -2.39 20.00 5.35
CA VAL A 57 -2.84 21.23 6.03
C VAL A 57 -3.11 22.34 5.03
N GLY A 58 -2.29 22.44 3.98
CA GLY A 58 -2.46 23.36 2.87
C GLY A 58 -1.97 24.79 3.14
N ALA A 59 -1.50 25.45 2.09
CA ALA A 59 -0.91 26.79 2.11
C ALA A 59 -1.83 27.85 2.77
N ALA A 60 -3.11 27.88 2.41
CA ALA A 60 -4.07 28.86 2.93
C ALA A 60 -4.26 28.72 4.45
N LYS A 61 -4.31 27.48 4.96
CA LYS A 61 -4.46 27.21 6.38
C LYS A 61 -3.19 27.55 7.16
N LEU A 62 -2.02 27.26 6.61
CA LEU A 62 -0.72 27.68 7.17
C LEU A 62 -0.62 29.21 7.27
N ALA A 63 -1.09 29.93 6.25
CA ALA A 63 -1.14 31.40 6.27
C ALA A 63 -2.13 31.93 7.32
N ASN A 64 -3.28 31.26 7.50
CA ASN A 64 -4.22 31.58 8.56
C ASN A 64 -3.68 31.31 9.97
N TYR A 65 -2.90 30.24 10.17
CA TYR A 65 -2.23 30.01 11.45
C TYR A 65 -1.18 31.08 11.74
N THR A 66 -0.39 31.43 10.73
CA THR A 66 0.63 32.48 10.85
C THR A 66 0.01 33.82 11.19
N ASP A 67 -1.10 34.18 10.53
CA ASP A 67 -1.85 35.39 10.86
C ASP A 67 -2.36 35.39 12.32
N LYS A 68 -2.94 34.27 12.76
CA LYS A 68 -3.40 34.13 14.16
C LYS A 68 -2.25 34.29 15.16
N LEU A 69 -1.07 33.76 14.85
CA LEU A 69 0.13 33.91 15.70
C LEU A 69 0.62 35.36 15.76
N VAL A 70 0.73 36.03 14.62
CA VAL A 70 1.14 37.45 14.51
C VAL A 70 0.20 38.32 15.34
N ARG A 71 -1.12 38.13 15.20
CA ARG A 71 -2.12 38.88 15.97
C ARG A 71 -2.07 38.56 17.47
N HIS A 72 -1.94 37.28 17.83
CA HIS A 72 -1.90 36.86 19.24
C HIS A 72 -0.73 37.52 19.99
N TYR A 73 0.44 37.60 19.37
CA TYR A 73 1.63 38.22 19.95
C TYR A 73 1.81 39.70 19.58
N LYS A 74 0.79 40.34 18.99
CA LYS A 74 0.79 41.77 18.64
C LYS A 74 2.00 42.18 17.78
N MET A 75 2.47 41.30 16.91
CA MET A 75 3.51 41.62 15.93
C MET A 75 2.94 42.57 14.87
N ASP A 76 3.74 43.52 14.41
CA ASP A 76 3.38 44.52 13.39
C ASP A 76 2.14 45.37 13.77
N SER A 77 1.88 45.51 15.09
CA SER A 77 0.80 46.31 15.64
C SER A 77 1.30 47.66 16.15
N ALA A 78 0.43 48.68 16.14
CA ALA A 78 0.75 50.02 16.63
C ALA A 78 1.18 49.96 18.11
N GLY A 79 2.42 50.37 18.40
CA GLY A 79 3.01 50.33 19.74
C GLY A 79 3.83 49.09 20.07
N SER A 80 4.02 48.17 19.13
CA SER A 80 4.93 47.02 19.24
C SER A 80 6.14 47.19 18.31
N HIS A 81 7.33 46.86 18.80
CA HIS A 81 8.55 46.83 18.00
C HIS A 81 8.79 45.46 17.34
N ALA A 82 7.94 44.46 17.65
CA ALA A 82 8.06 43.13 17.10
C ALA A 82 7.43 43.00 15.71
N TYR A 83 8.10 42.31 14.80
CA TYR A 83 7.63 42.07 13.44
C TYR A 83 8.02 40.67 12.97
N LEU A 84 7.22 40.08 12.06
CA LEU A 84 7.54 38.75 11.52
C LEU A 84 8.57 38.84 10.39
N ASN A 85 9.85 38.64 10.72
CA ASN A 85 10.94 38.68 9.73
C ASN A 85 10.95 37.47 8.79
N ARG A 86 10.66 36.27 9.33
CA ARG A 86 10.74 35.03 8.56
C ARG A 86 9.74 33.98 9.01
N ALA A 87 9.07 33.33 8.06
CA ALA A 87 8.32 32.10 8.25
C ALA A 87 8.98 30.94 7.50
N ALA A 88 9.48 29.94 8.23
CA ALA A 88 10.17 28.80 7.66
C ALA A 88 9.32 27.53 7.74
N LEU A 89 9.08 26.89 6.60
CA LEU A 89 8.60 25.51 6.56
C LEU A 89 9.79 24.58 6.77
N VAL A 90 9.78 23.85 7.89
CA VAL A 90 10.85 22.95 8.31
C VAL A 90 10.38 21.51 8.07
N GLY A 91 10.60 21.07 6.83
CA GLY A 91 10.33 19.73 6.29
C GLY A 91 11.02 19.57 4.93
N CYS A 92 11.15 18.34 4.44
CA CYS A 92 11.89 18.03 3.20
C CYS A 92 11.10 18.40 1.92
N LYS A 93 11.78 18.76 0.83
CA LYS A 93 11.19 18.85 -0.53
C LYS A 93 9.89 19.68 -0.67
N ASN A 94 9.66 20.68 0.18
CA ASN A 94 8.41 21.44 0.22
C ASN A 94 8.36 22.65 -0.73
N LYS A 95 8.94 22.55 -1.93
CA LYS A 95 9.03 23.63 -2.92
C LYS A 95 7.66 24.26 -3.20
N ALA A 96 6.73 23.45 -3.74
CA ALA A 96 5.41 23.90 -4.18
C ALA A 96 4.61 24.47 -3.00
N LEU A 97 4.61 23.77 -1.86
CA LEU A 97 3.93 24.23 -0.66
C LEU A 97 4.49 25.58 -0.16
N SER A 98 5.82 25.74 -0.13
CA SER A 98 6.44 26.99 0.33
C SER A 98 6.13 28.18 -0.58
N GLU A 99 6.02 27.95 -1.89
CA GLU A 99 5.65 28.96 -2.87
C GLU A 99 4.19 29.37 -2.70
N ASN A 100 3.28 28.38 -2.62
CA ASN A 100 1.86 28.63 -2.43
C ASN A 100 1.59 29.29 -1.07
N TYR A 101 2.29 28.85 -0.02
CA TYR A 101 2.22 29.46 1.29
C TYR A 101 2.68 30.92 1.27
N ALA A 102 3.76 31.25 0.54
CA ALA A 102 4.20 32.64 0.36
C ALA A 102 3.15 33.49 -0.38
N LYS A 103 2.60 32.98 -1.49
CA LYS A 103 1.52 33.65 -2.24
C LYS A 103 0.32 33.94 -1.36
N GLU A 104 -0.13 32.94 -0.61
CA GLU A 104 -1.21 33.07 0.35
C GLU A 104 -0.87 34.09 1.44
N LEU A 105 0.32 34.03 2.05
CA LEU A 105 0.74 34.93 3.11
C LEU A 105 0.74 36.40 2.65
N TYR A 106 1.26 36.69 1.45
CA TYR A 106 1.40 38.05 0.91
C TYR A 106 0.09 38.72 0.47
N THR A 107 -1.02 37.99 0.45
CA THR A 107 -2.37 38.60 0.40
C THR A 107 -2.62 39.50 1.62
N ARG A 108 -1.97 39.22 2.75
CA ARG A 108 -2.03 40.03 3.98
C ARG A 108 -0.95 41.11 3.90
N ARG A 109 -1.35 42.35 3.60
CA ARG A 109 -0.42 43.47 3.31
C ARG A 109 0.67 43.67 4.38
N TYR A 110 0.34 43.56 5.67
CA TYR A 110 1.29 43.72 6.78
C TYR A 110 2.29 42.56 6.95
N LEU A 111 2.16 41.47 6.18
CA LEU A 111 3.10 40.34 6.18
C LEU A 111 3.96 40.28 4.92
N ARG A 112 3.90 41.29 4.04
CA ARG A 112 4.67 41.31 2.79
C ARG A 112 6.18 41.44 3.02
N ASP A 113 6.58 41.99 4.16
CA ASP A 113 8.00 42.08 4.56
C ASP A 113 8.55 40.77 5.14
N THR A 114 7.67 39.80 5.44
CA THR A 114 8.08 38.48 5.92
C THR A 114 8.74 37.68 4.81
N SER A 115 9.96 37.17 5.03
CA SER A 115 10.54 36.17 4.13
C SER A 115 9.96 34.78 4.39
N VAL A 116 9.47 34.10 3.36
CA VAL A 116 9.03 32.69 3.48
C VAL A 116 10.13 31.77 2.99
N THR A 117 10.45 30.70 3.73
CA THR A 117 11.51 29.77 3.32
C THR A 117 11.04 28.33 3.27
N GLY A 118 11.40 27.64 2.19
CA GLY A 118 11.19 26.19 1.98
C GLY A 118 12.48 25.46 1.64
N ARG A 119 12.37 24.22 1.17
CA ARG A 119 13.48 23.34 0.80
C ARG A 119 13.22 22.67 -0.55
N LEU A 120 14.22 22.70 -1.44
CA LEU A 120 14.23 21.90 -2.66
C LEU A 120 14.57 20.44 -2.36
N GLY A 121 15.46 20.21 -1.40
CA GLY A 121 15.92 18.89 -1.00
C GLY A 121 15.61 18.54 0.45
N ASP A 122 16.39 17.61 1.00
CA ASP A 122 16.15 17.08 2.33
C ASP A 122 16.72 17.99 3.43
N ILE A 123 16.14 17.90 4.61
CA ILE A 123 16.61 18.64 5.79
C ILE A 123 16.52 17.77 7.04
N HIS A 124 17.55 17.85 7.85
CA HIS A 124 17.57 17.34 9.21
C HIS A 124 17.68 18.48 10.23
N VAL A 125 17.00 18.34 11.36
CA VAL A 125 17.17 19.19 12.55
C VAL A 125 17.95 18.37 13.57
N ASN A 126 19.20 18.75 13.81
CA ASN A 126 20.08 18.09 14.79
C ASN A 126 19.57 18.34 16.23
N GLU A 127 20.04 17.54 17.19
CA GLU A 127 19.65 17.67 18.61
C GLU A 127 19.96 19.05 19.20
N ASP A 128 21.02 19.71 18.73
CA ASP A 128 21.39 21.09 19.10
C ASP A 128 20.52 22.18 18.40
N GLY A 129 19.49 21.76 17.67
CA GLY A 129 18.59 22.60 16.88
C GLY A 129 19.24 23.24 15.65
N SER A 130 20.48 22.91 15.29
CA SER A 130 21.04 23.27 13.99
C SER A 130 20.37 22.47 12.87
N LYS A 131 20.51 22.94 11.63
CA LYS A 131 19.83 22.37 10.46
C LYS A 131 20.86 21.95 9.43
N THR A 132 20.86 20.68 9.06
CA THR A 132 21.80 20.09 8.09
C THR A 132 21.06 19.78 6.79
N MET A 133 21.74 19.97 5.67
CA MET A 133 21.28 19.63 4.32
C MET A 133 22.42 18.97 3.53
N ASN A 134 22.10 18.22 2.48
CA ASN A 134 23.13 17.69 1.59
C ASN A 134 23.76 18.81 0.75
N GLU A 135 24.94 18.56 0.19
CA GLU A 135 25.73 19.54 -0.57
C GLU A 135 25.00 20.11 -1.80
N LYS A 136 24.22 19.26 -2.48
CA LYS A 136 23.43 19.63 -3.65
C LYS A 136 22.06 20.22 -3.29
N ASP A 137 21.64 20.15 -2.02
CA ASP A 137 20.32 20.61 -1.60
C ASP A 137 20.31 22.13 -1.39
N GLN A 138 19.19 22.76 -1.77
CA GLN A 138 19.04 24.20 -1.72
C GLN A 138 17.85 24.64 -0.86
N LYS A 139 18.07 25.72 -0.11
CA LYS A 139 17.02 26.44 0.59
C LYS A 139 16.39 27.44 -0.38
N ILE A 140 15.06 27.49 -0.40
CA ILE A 140 14.30 28.48 -1.17
C ILE A 140 13.92 29.63 -0.25
N ILE A 141 14.01 30.86 -0.73
CA ILE A 141 13.63 32.07 -0.04
C ILE A 141 12.69 32.86 -0.94
N HIS A 142 11.43 32.95 -0.55
CA HIS A 142 10.41 33.77 -1.19
C HIS A 142 10.34 35.14 -0.51
N ARG A 143 10.14 36.19 -1.30
CA ARG A 143 10.00 37.59 -0.85
C ARG A 143 8.97 38.32 -1.70
N TRP A 144 8.32 39.33 -1.13
CA TRP A 144 7.49 40.24 -1.91
C TRP A 144 8.36 41.27 -2.64
N ASP A 145 8.17 41.42 -3.95
CA ASP A 145 8.75 42.51 -4.75
C ASP A 145 7.71 43.63 -4.85
N TYR A 146 7.99 44.75 -4.17
CA TYR A 146 7.10 45.92 -4.16
C TYR A 146 7.04 46.66 -5.50
N LEU A 147 8.09 46.59 -6.32
CA LEU A 147 8.10 47.25 -7.64
C LEU A 147 7.25 46.49 -8.65
N ARG A 148 7.26 45.15 -8.57
CA ARG A 148 6.53 44.27 -9.49
C ARG A 148 5.21 43.74 -8.93
N GLU A 149 4.86 44.14 -7.72
CA GLU A 149 3.69 43.69 -6.95
C GLU A 149 3.47 42.17 -7.01
N ARG A 150 4.54 41.38 -6.86
CA ARG A 150 4.47 39.92 -6.93
C ARG A 150 5.49 39.23 -6.03
N SER A 151 5.22 37.97 -5.71
CA SER A 151 6.20 37.12 -5.04
C SER A 151 7.37 36.81 -5.98
N THR A 152 8.58 36.93 -5.46
CA THR A 152 9.84 36.48 -6.09
C THR A 152 10.52 35.46 -5.20
N TRP A 153 11.43 34.68 -5.77
CA TRP A 153 12.18 33.70 -4.99
C TRP A 153 13.64 33.60 -5.44
N THR A 154 14.49 33.18 -4.52
CA THR A 154 15.89 32.82 -4.78
C THR A 154 16.22 31.51 -4.06
N THR A 155 17.29 30.85 -4.50
CA THR A 155 17.86 29.70 -3.79
C THR A 155 19.18 30.08 -3.13
N GLN A 156 19.49 29.39 -2.03
CA GLN A 156 20.73 29.54 -1.28
C GLN A 156 21.20 28.18 -0.79
N SER A 157 22.47 27.85 -0.98
CA SER A 157 23.09 26.66 -0.39
C SER A 157 23.13 26.75 1.13
N SER A 158 23.09 25.61 1.81
CA SER A 158 23.24 25.56 3.27
C SER A 158 24.67 25.90 3.68
N LYS A 159 24.84 26.57 4.84
CA LYS A 159 26.16 26.73 5.47
C LYS A 159 26.61 25.47 6.21
N ASN A 160 25.66 24.63 6.62
CA ASN A 160 25.90 23.35 7.27
C ASN A 160 25.59 22.24 6.26
N ILE A 161 26.64 21.75 5.61
CA ILE A 161 26.59 20.71 4.58
C ILE A 161 27.14 19.43 5.21
N ALA A 162 26.30 18.41 5.31
CA ALA A 162 26.70 17.06 5.69
C ALA A 162 25.65 16.06 5.18
N LYS A 163 26.02 14.77 5.10
CA LYS A 163 25.11 13.71 4.66
C LYS A 163 23.87 13.68 5.57
N VAL A 164 22.70 13.94 5.00
CA VAL A 164 21.41 13.82 5.68
C VAL A 164 21.02 12.35 5.69
N LEU A 165 21.20 11.68 6.83
CA LEU A 165 20.85 10.27 7.00
C LEU A 165 19.33 10.10 6.89
N ASP A 166 18.87 9.07 6.16
CA ASP A 166 17.44 8.85 5.87
C ASP A 166 16.56 8.77 7.11
N HIS A 167 17.07 8.18 8.19
CA HIS A 167 16.38 8.05 9.48
C HIS A 167 16.24 9.37 10.26
N LEU A 168 16.99 10.41 9.85
CA LEU A 168 16.99 11.76 10.43
C LEU A 168 16.19 12.77 9.57
N LYS A 169 15.65 12.32 8.42
CA LYS A 169 14.81 13.12 7.53
C LYS A 169 13.45 13.36 8.17
N LEU A 170 13.05 14.64 8.26
CA LEU A 170 11.68 15.02 8.61
C LEU A 170 10.74 14.65 7.45
N GLY A 171 10.21 13.42 7.44
CA GLY A 171 9.28 13.00 6.39
C GLY A 171 9.07 11.51 6.09
N LEU A 172 9.79 10.56 6.69
CA LEU A 172 9.62 9.13 6.37
C LEU A 172 9.39 8.31 7.65
N ASP A 173 8.25 7.65 7.76
CA ASP A 173 7.86 6.87 8.95
C ASP A 173 8.41 5.43 8.88
N GLY A 174 9.19 5.05 9.88
CA GLY A 174 9.69 3.68 10.09
C GLY A 174 9.93 3.37 11.57
N GLU A 175 9.00 3.76 12.47
CA GLU A 175 9.22 3.84 13.93
C GLU A 175 9.85 2.58 14.60
N THR A 176 9.77 1.39 14.00
CA THR A 176 10.40 0.17 14.54
C THR A 176 11.82 -0.09 14.02
N ALA A 177 12.11 0.17 12.74
CA ALA A 177 13.46 0.05 12.18
C ALA A 177 14.37 1.23 12.57
N LEU A 178 13.77 2.37 12.93
CA LEU A 178 14.45 3.60 13.37
C LEU A 178 15.06 3.52 14.77
N ASN A 179 14.69 2.54 15.61
CA ASN A 179 15.31 2.33 16.93
C ASN A 179 16.48 1.35 16.89
N ILE A 180 16.71 0.70 15.76
CA ILE A 180 17.89 -0.16 15.56
C ILE A 180 19.09 0.78 15.45
N PRO A 181 20.19 0.56 16.18
CA PRO A 181 21.43 1.33 16.05
C PRO A 181 21.95 1.36 14.60
N ASP A 182 22.75 2.38 14.25
CA ASP A 182 23.42 2.44 12.93
C ASP A 182 24.63 1.51 12.82
N SER A 183 25.08 0.97 13.95
CA SER A 183 26.11 -0.05 14.04
C SER A 183 25.62 -1.15 14.98
N LEU A 184 25.65 -2.38 14.49
CA LEU A 184 25.31 -3.60 15.22
C LEU A 184 26.55 -4.48 15.37
N THR A 185 26.44 -5.54 16.14
CA THR A 185 27.49 -6.54 16.32
C THR A 185 27.08 -7.88 15.70
N HIS A 186 28.04 -8.78 15.47
CA HIS A 186 27.76 -10.16 15.05
C HIS A 186 26.76 -10.88 15.98
N GLU A 187 26.66 -10.46 17.25
CA GLU A 187 25.70 -11.01 18.20
C GLU A 187 24.25 -10.64 17.86
N ASP A 188 24.01 -9.57 17.09
CA ASP A 188 22.67 -9.09 16.72
C ASP A 188 22.09 -9.82 15.50
N ILE A 189 22.94 -10.50 14.72
CA ILE A 189 22.55 -11.21 13.50
C ILE A 189 22.49 -12.73 13.67
N GLY A 190 21.54 -13.35 12.97
CA GLY A 190 21.43 -14.79 12.83
C GLY A 190 22.39 -15.34 11.77
N ARG A 191 22.22 -16.63 11.44
CA ARG A 191 22.95 -17.27 10.34
C ARG A 191 22.56 -16.64 8.99
N PRO A 192 23.47 -16.65 8.00
CA PRO A 192 23.13 -16.24 6.65
C PRO A 192 22.00 -17.12 6.13
N ILE A 193 21.00 -16.49 5.51
CA ILE A 193 19.83 -17.18 4.96
C ILE A 193 19.87 -17.32 3.44
N ASN A 194 20.69 -16.49 2.77
CA ASN A 194 20.97 -16.57 1.35
C ASN A 194 22.21 -15.74 1.01
N GLU A 195 22.86 -16.07 -0.10
CA GLU A 195 24.08 -15.42 -0.59
C GLU A 195 23.94 -15.23 -2.10
N GLY A 196 24.15 -14.00 -2.55
CA GLY A 196 24.25 -13.65 -3.96
C GLY A 196 25.60 -13.01 -4.23
N SER A 197 25.92 -12.78 -5.51
CA SER A 197 27.27 -12.39 -5.96
C SER A 197 27.83 -11.07 -5.40
N THR A 198 27.01 -10.27 -4.71
CA THR A 198 27.43 -8.98 -4.12
C THR A 198 27.01 -8.82 -2.67
N LYS A 199 26.05 -9.64 -2.20
CA LYS A 199 25.40 -9.45 -0.91
C LYS A 199 25.06 -10.78 -0.25
N VAL A 200 25.25 -10.82 1.06
CA VAL A 200 24.81 -11.92 1.93
C VAL A 200 23.66 -11.43 2.80
N ALA A 201 22.56 -12.18 2.82
CA ALA A 201 21.37 -11.85 3.59
C ALA A 201 21.40 -12.48 4.98
N TYR A 202 21.32 -11.65 6.01
CA TYR A 202 21.27 -12.06 7.42
C TYR A 202 19.93 -11.69 8.06
N THR A 203 19.46 -12.53 8.96
CA THR A 203 18.31 -12.20 9.83
C THR A 203 18.78 -11.41 11.04
N LEU A 204 17.95 -10.52 11.57
CA LEU A 204 18.20 -9.87 12.87
C LEU A 204 17.52 -10.66 13.99
N LYS A 205 18.26 -11.03 15.05
CA LYS A 205 17.74 -11.88 16.14
C LYS A 205 16.52 -11.25 16.83
N ASN A 206 16.57 -9.95 17.09
CA ASN A 206 15.51 -9.20 17.78
C ASN A 206 14.46 -8.62 16.82
N HIS A 207 14.68 -8.72 15.51
CA HIS A 207 13.81 -8.16 14.47
C HIS A 207 13.62 -9.16 13.32
N PRO A 208 12.89 -10.25 13.54
CA PRO A 208 12.75 -11.33 12.55
C PRO A 208 12.05 -10.92 11.26
N ASP A 209 11.33 -9.79 11.27
CA ASP A 209 10.67 -9.18 10.10
C ASP A 209 11.62 -8.36 9.21
N LEU A 210 12.91 -8.28 9.55
CA LEU A 210 13.91 -7.52 8.81
C LEU A 210 15.07 -8.41 8.37
N LEU A 211 15.73 -8.00 7.29
CA LEU A 211 16.98 -8.57 6.80
C LEU A 211 18.05 -7.50 6.73
N PHE A 212 19.26 -7.86 7.12
CA PHE A 212 20.45 -7.10 6.79
C PHE A 212 21.10 -7.73 5.56
N LEU A 213 21.15 -7.00 4.45
CA LEU A 213 21.90 -7.40 3.25
C LEU A 213 23.29 -6.81 3.36
N GLN A 214 24.22 -7.62 3.85
CA GLN A 214 25.62 -7.26 3.99
C GLN A 214 26.29 -7.27 2.62
N LEU A 215 27.10 -6.27 2.30
CA LEU A 215 27.97 -6.32 1.13
C LEU A 215 29.12 -7.31 1.35
N GLU A 216 29.50 -8.06 0.33
CA GLU A 216 30.72 -8.87 0.39
C GLU A 216 31.97 -7.98 0.55
N GLU A 217 32.94 -8.45 1.34
CA GLU A 217 34.22 -7.76 1.51
C GLU A 217 35.00 -7.75 0.19
N ASN A 218 34.97 -6.63 -0.52
CA ASN A 218 36.01 -6.32 -1.50
C ASN A 218 36.60 -4.93 -1.19
N PRO A 219 37.81 -4.86 -0.60
CA PRO A 219 38.34 -3.65 0.05
C PRO A 219 38.90 -2.58 -0.93
N GLY A 220 38.33 -2.45 -2.13
CA GLY A 220 38.94 -1.70 -3.24
C GLY A 220 38.25 -0.42 -3.73
N GLU A 221 36.92 -0.29 -3.72
CA GLU A 221 36.28 0.73 -4.57
C GLU A 221 35.14 1.48 -3.86
N SER A 222 35.20 2.83 -3.95
CA SER A 222 34.10 3.76 -3.65
C SER A 222 32.76 3.39 -4.30
N ASP A 223 32.82 2.54 -5.32
CA ASP A 223 31.75 2.20 -6.24
C ASP A 223 30.65 1.35 -5.59
N TYR A 224 30.94 0.54 -4.56
CA TYR A 224 29.93 -0.32 -3.92
C TYR A 224 28.94 0.45 -3.03
N ILE A 225 29.40 1.49 -2.33
CA ILE A 225 28.50 2.37 -1.56
C ILE A 225 27.63 3.19 -2.52
N GLU A 226 28.18 3.58 -3.68
CA GLU A 226 27.42 4.24 -4.74
C GLU A 226 26.39 3.30 -5.37
N GLN A 227 26.74 2.04 -5.63
CA GLN A 227 25.81 1.00 -6.09
C GLN A 227 24.64 0.79 -5.12
N LEU A 228 24.90 0.70 -3.80
CA LEU A 228 23.81 0.61 -2.81
C LEU A 228 22.90 1.84 -2.82
N LYS A 229 23.45 3.04 -3.00
CA LYS A 229 22.64 4.26 -3.13
C LYS A 229 21.79 4.21 -4.39
N ASN A 230 22.37 3.81 -5.51
CA ASN A 230 21.67 3.70 -6.80
C ASN A 230 20.56 2.64 -6.72
N GLU A 231 20.81 1.51 -6.06
CA GLU A 231 19.82 0.48 -5.79
C GLU A 231 18.62 1.04 -5.00
N VAL A 232 18.88 1.74 -3.89
CA VAL A 232 17.84 2.40 -3.08
C VAL A 232 17.06 3.44 -3.90
N GLU A 233 17.75 4.23 -4.72
CA GLU A 233 17.10 5.22 -5.60
C GLU A 233 16.16 4.56 -6.62
N TRP A 234 16.62 3.50 -7.30
CA TRP A 234 15.80 2.75 -8.24
C TRP A 234 14.59 2.11 -7.58
N ILE A 235 14.77 1.58 -6.39
CA ILE A 235 13.70 0.93 -5.64
C ILE A 235 12.64 1.92 -5.18
N ASN A 236 13.06 3.12 -4.78
CA ASN A 236 12.12 4.21 -4.48
C ASN A 236 11.38 4.65 -5.75
N LYS A 237 12.07 4.80 -6.89
CA LYS A 237 11.44 5.11 -8.19
C LYS A 237 10.42 4.04 -8.60
N PHE A 238 10.73 2.76 -8.43
CA PHE A 238 9.78 1.67 -8.67
C PHE A 238 8.52 1.83 -7.83
N ARG A 239 8.65 2.17 -6.54
CA ARG A 239 7.46 2.42 -5.68
C ARG A 239 6.66 3.63 -6.15
N GLU A 240 7.31 4.72 -6.54
CA GLU A 240 6.63 5.89 -7.13
C GLU A 240 5.86 5.53 -8.40
N MET A 241 6.36 4.57 -9.17
CA MET A 241 5.69 4.01 -10.36
C MET A 241 4.63 2.94 -10.02
N GLY A 242 4.37 2.66 -8.74
CA GLY A 242 3.43 1.61 -8.31
C GLY A 242 3.94 0.18 -8.46
N ILE A 243 5.23 -0.01 -8.75
CA ILE A 243 5.90 -1.32 -8.74
C ILE A 243 6.26 -1.66 -7.29
N LYS A 244 5.88 -2.85 -6.85
CA LYS A 244 6.16 -3.32 -5.49
C LYS A 244 7.61 -3.74 -5.34
N THR A 245 8.20 -3.40 -4.21
CA THR A 245 9.56 -3.74 -3.81
C THR A 245 9.58 -4.01 -2.31
N PRO A 246 10.52 -4.81 -1.76
CA PRO A 246 10.71 -4.88 -0.31
C PRO A 246 10.97 -3.47 0.23
N LYS A 247 10.51 -3.12 1.43
CA LYS A 247 10.82 -1.81 2.03
C LYS A 247 12.30 -1.72 2.40
N TYR A 248 12.92 -0.57 2.11
CA TYR A 248 14.30 -0.27 2.48
C TYR A 248 14.23 0.73 3.62
N PHE A 249 14.90 0.43 4.71
CA PHE A 249 14.80 1.22 5.94
C PHE A 249 15.98 2.17 6.08
N LYS A 250 17.21 1.63 6.09
CA LYS A 250 18.44 2.42 6.19
C LYS A 250 19.67 1.57 5.85
N ALA A 251 20.79 2.24 5.57
CA ALA A 251 22.10 1.60 5.64
C ALA A 251 22.58 1.52 7.10
N LEU A 252 23.30 0.46 7.44
CA LEU A 252 23.95 0.28 8.74
C LEU A 252 25.22 -0.54 8.56
N SER A 253 26.02 -0.64 9.62
CA SER A 253 27.18 -1.52 9.66
C SER A 253 27.08 -2.60 10.73
N ILE A 254 27.81 -3.69 10.54
CA ILE A 254 27.98 -4.77 11.51
C ILE A 254 29.45 -4.95 11.81
N ILE A 255 29.79 -4.94 13.09
CA ILE A 255 31.13 -5.31 13.56
C ILE A 255 31.14 -6.83 13.76
N ASP A 256 31.97 -7.52 12.99
CA ASP A 256 32.09 -8.98 13.08
C ASP A 256 32.87 -9.44 14.32
N GLU A 257 33.06 -10.76 14.46
CA GLU A 257 33.83 -11.37 15.57
C GLU A 257 35.30 -10.93 15.59
N ALA A 258 35.86 -10.56 14.44
CA ALA A 258 37.23 -10.09 14.29
C ALA A 258 37.38 -8.57 14.51
N GLY A 259 36.26 -7.85 14.72
CA GLY A 259 36.24 -6.40 14.86
C GLY A 259 36.25 -5.64 13.53
N GLN A 260 36.04 -6.32 12.40
CA GLN A 260 35.92 -5.68 11.08
C GLN A 260 34.50 -5.14 10.87
N GLU A 261 34.42 -3.98 10.24
CA GLU A 261 33.15 -3.31 9.94
C GLU A 261 32.64 -3.70 8.54
N HIS A 262 31.45 -4.30 8.50
CA HIS A 262 30.77 -4.71 7.28
C HIS A 262 29.58 -3.80 7.02
N HIS A 263 29.53 -3.17 5.85
CA HIS A 263 28.42 -2.29 5.47
C HIS A 263 27.31 -3.05 4.75
N GLY A 264 26.07 -2.56 4.91
CA GLY A 264 24.94 -3.12 4.19
C GLY A 264 23.67 -2.30 4.38
N ILE A 265 22.55 -2.91 3.98
CA ILE A 265 21.24 -2.28 4.02
C ILE A 265 20.24 -3.12 4.80
N LEU A 266 19.40 -2.43 5.56
CA LEU A 266 18.30 -3.01 6.29
C LEU A 266 17.04 -2.96 5.44
N VAL A 267 16.46 -4.12 5.15
CA VAL A 267 15.28 -4.28 4.29
C VAL A 267 14.19 -5.09 4.97
N GLU A 268 12.96 -4.95 4.47
CA GLU A 268 11.81 -5.75 4.88
C GLU A 268 12.02 -7.21 4.47
N ARG A 269 11.79 -8.11 5.42
CA ARG A 269 11.77 -9.53 5.14
C ARG A 269 10.42 -9.94 4.59
N ILE A 270 10.41 -10.35 3.33
CA ILE A 270 9.26 -11.06 2.77
C ILE A 270 9.37 -12.53 3.18
N HIS A 271 8.66 -12.88 4.26
CA HIS A 271 8.66 -14.24 4.84
C HIS A 271 8.17 -15.30 3.85
N ASP A 272 8.81 -16.47 3.90
CA ASP A 272 8.57 -17.63 3.02
C ASP A 272 8.52 -17.29 1.52
N SER A 273 9.27 -16.26 1.13
CA SER A 273 9.44 -15.88 -0.26
C SER A 273 10.45 -16.77 -0.97
N PHE A 274 10.41 -16.76 -2.30
CA PHE A 274 11.45 -17.36 -3.13
C PHE A 274 11.79 -16.40 -4.27
N MET A 275 13.03 -16.44 -4.71
CA MET A 275 13.51 -15.63 -5.81
C MET A 275 13.05 -16.23 -7.14
N VAL A 276 12.68 -15.34 -8.08
CA VAL A 276 12.39 -15.66 -9.48
C VAL A 276 13.03 -14.61 -10.39
N LYS A 277 13.34 -15.02 -11.61
CA LYS A 277 13.95 -14.15 -12.62
C LYS A 277 13.41 -14.53 -14.01
N PRO A 278 12.71 -13.62 -14.72
CA PRO A 278 12.19 -13.90 -16.04
C PRO A 278 13.28 -14.43 -16.98
N GLY A 279 13.00 -15.56 -17.64
CA GLY A 279 13.93 -16.23 -18.55
C GLY A 279 14.94 -17.18 -17.90
N TRP A 280 15.10 -17.15 -16.56
CA TRP A 280 16.07 -18.01 -15.87
C TRP A 280 15.42 -18.86 -14.76
N GLU A 281 14.80 -18.22 -13.78
CA GLU A 281 14.16 -18.89 -12.64
C GLU A 281 12.63 -18.77 -12.74
N PRO A 282 11.90 -19.86 -13.03
CA PRO A 282 10.48 -19.79 -13.36
C PRO A 282 9.58 -19.55 -12.14
N LEU A 283 8.38 -19.02 -12.41
CA LEU A 283 7.30 -19.01 -11.43
C LEU A 283 6.86 -20.45 -11.11
N LYS A 284 6.72 -20.75 -9.82
CA LYS A 284 6.12 -22.00 -9.35
C LYS A 284 4.60 -21.91 -9.48
N GLU A 285 3.98 -22.86 -10.17
CA GLU A 285 2.54 -22.81 -10.46
C GLU A 285 1.69 -22.71 -9.18
N GLU A 286 2.06 -23.43 -8.13
CA GLU A 286 1.35 -23.44 -6.83
C GLU A 286 1.44 -22.12 -6.04
N ARG A 287 2.18 -21.14 -6.57
CA ARG A 287 2.38 -19.79 -6.02
C ARG A 287 1.73 -18.70 -6.88
N ILE A 288 1.27 -19.06 -8.07
CA ILE A 288 0.60 -18.13 -8.96
C ILE A 288 -0.79 -17.83 -8.40
N THR A 289 -1.06 -16.56 -8.24
CA THR A 289 -2.34 -16.00 -7.82
C THR A 289 -2.72 -14.89 -8.80
N HIS A 290 -3.94 -14.38 -8.69
CA HIS A 290 -4.36 -13.17 -9.36
C HIS A 290 -3.49 -11.96 -8.98
N LYS A 291 -2.96 -11.89 -7.74
CA LYS A 291 -1.99 -10.86 -7.36
C LYS A 291 -0.72 -10.95 -8.22
N THR A 292 -0.22 -12.16 -8.47
CA THR A 292 0.92 -12.40 -9.38
C THR A 292 0.63 -11.87 -10.77
N LEU A 293 -0.55 -12.19 -11.33
CA LEU A 293 -0.95 -11.73 -12.65
C LEU A 293 -1.03 -10.20 -12.73
N VAL A 294 -1.67 -9.57 -11.74
CA VAL A 294 -1.78 -8.11 -11.64
C VAL A 294 -0.40 -7.46 -11.57
N ASP A 295 0.50 -7.96 -10.73
CA ASP A 295 1.84 -7.38 -10.59
C ASP A 295 2.65 -7.50 -11.90
N ILE A 296 2.54 -8.63 -12.63
CA ILE A 296 3.15 -8.80 -13.96
C ILE A 296 2.56 -7.81 -14.97
N GLN A 297 1.24 -7.64 -14.98
CA GLN A 297 0.57 -6.71 -15.88
C GLN A 297 0.93 -5.26 -15.58
N THR A 298 1.00 -4.87 -14.30
CA THR A 298 1.48 -3.55 -13.87
C THR A 298 2.90 -3.31 -14.35
N LEU A 299 3.80 -4.28 -14.19
CA LEU A 299 5.18 -4.14 -14.66
C LEU A 299 5.26 -4.00 -16.18
N LEU A 300 4.52 -4.82 -16.94
CA LEU A 300 4.42 -4.70 -18.40
C LEU A 300 3.86 -3.34 -18.84
N GLN A 301 2.87 -2.81 -18.12
CA GLN A 301 2.32 -1.49 -18.35
C GLN A 301 3.36 -0.41 -18.09
N GLN A 302 4.13 -0.51 -17.00
CA GLN A 302 5.20 0.44 -16.70
C GLN A 302 6.30 0.43 -17.77
N PHE A 303 6.69 -0.74 -18.28
CA PHE A 303 7.57 -0.80 -19.45
C PHE A 303 6.95 -0.12 -20.67
N ALA A 304 5.67 -0.35 -20.96
CA ALA A 304 5.00 0.26 -22.12
C ALA A 304 4.90 1.79 -22.02
N SER A 305 4.61 2.32 -20.84
CA SER A 305 4.45 3.75 -20.57
C SER A 305 5.79 4.50 -20.44
N ASN A 306 6.90 3.79 -20.19
CA ASN A 306 8.22 4.38 -19.97
C ASN A 306 9.24 3.73 -20.92
N PRO A 307 9.44 4.25 -22.15
CA PRO A 307 10.35 3.67 -23.15
C PRO A 307 11.79 3.46 -22.68
N ASP A 308 12.26 4.33 -21.79
CA ASP A 308 13.64 4.33 -21.28
C ASP A 308 13.82 3.50 -20.01
N LEU A 309 12.73 2.95 -19.47
CA LEU A 309 12.80 2.06 -18.31
C LEU A 309 13.50 0.76 -18.69
N SER A 310 14.64 0.48 -18.08
CA SER A 310 15.32 -0.81 -18.15
C SER A 310 15.69 -1.27 -16.74
N ILE A 311 15.58 -2.58 -16.51
CA ILE A 311 15.96 -3.24 -15.26
C ILE A 311 16.97 -4.30 -15.67
N VAL A 312 18.24 -4.06 -15.36
CA VAL A 312 19.36 -4.90 -15.83
C VAL A 312 19.24 -6.30 -15.25
N ASP A 313 19.02 -6.37 -13.94
CA ASP A 313 18.77 -7.61 -13.24
C ASP A 313 17.33 -7.64 -12.73
N LEU A 314 16.41 -8.06 -13.60
CA LEU A 314 14.99 -8.16 -13.27
C LEU A 314 14.73 -9.36 -12.34
N GLN A 315 15.22 -9.27 -11.11
CA GLN A 315 14.94 -10.25 -10.05
C GLN A 315 13.73 -9.82 -9.23
N MET A 316 12.96 -10.81 -8.78
CA MET A 316 11.80 -10.59 -7.93
C MET A 316 11.74 -11.63 -6.83
N LEU A 317 11.16 -11.23 -5.69
CA LEU A 317 10.66 -12.16 -4.69
C LEU A 317 9.17 -12.41 -4.93
N VAL A 318 8.78 -13.68 -4.89
CA VAL A 318 7.37 -14.07 -4.81
C VAL A 318 7.01 -14.30 -3.36
N GLY A 319 6.15 -13.46 -2.79
CA GLY A 319 5.62 -13.64 -1.45
C GLY A 319 4.71 -14.87 -1.34
N ARG A 320 4.42 -15.30 -0.11
CA ARG A 320 3.51 -16.43 0.15
C ARG A 320 2.10 -16.28 -0.44
N ASP A 321 1.67 -15.07 -0.75
CA ASP A 321 0.39 -14.74 -1.37
C ASP A 321 0.48 -14.50 -2.88
N GLY A 322 1.60 -14.91 -3.49
CA GLY A 322 1.87 -14.76 -4.91
C GLY A 322 2.20 -13.32 -5.33
N GLN A 323 2.27 -12.37 -4.40
CA GLN A 323 2.66 -10.99 -4.72
C GLN A 323 4.13 -10.93 -5.14
N LEU A 324 4.41 -10.16 -6.20
CA LEU A 324 5.76 -9.97 -6.72
C LEU A 324 6.38 -8.69 -6.17
N TYR A 325 7.64 -8.78 -5.77
CA TYR A 325 8.43 -7.66 -5.30
C TYR A 325 9.73 -7.58 -6.10
N VAL A 326 9.89 -6.55 -6.94
CA VAL A 326 11.15 -6.29 -7.64
C VAL A 326 12.22 -5.96 -6.61
N MET A 327 13.38 -6.60 -6.73
CA MET A 327 14.53 -6.38 -5.86
C MET A 327 15.81 -6.37 -6.68
N ASP A 328 16.87 -5.80 -6.11
CA ASP A 328 18.24 -5.84 -6.65
C ASP A 328 18.31 -5.59 -8.18
N PRO A 329 17.81 -4.43 -8.68
CA PRO A 329 17.76 -4.18 -10.12
C PRO A 329 19.11 -4.17 -10.84
N ALA A 330 20.23 -4.15 -10.10
CA ALA A 330 21.61 -4.05 -10.60
C ALA A 330 21.85 -2.95 -11.65
N ASN A 331 21.07 -1.86 -11.60
CA ASN A 331 21.27 -0.72 -12.48
C ASN A 331 22.46 0.11 -11.99
N SER A 332 23.49 0.23 -12.84
CA SER A 332 24.75 0.91 -12.49
C SER A 332 24.58 2.42 -12.27
N ASP A 333 23.74 3.07 -13.07
CA ASP A 333 23.53 4.52 -13.01
C ASP A 333 22.33 4.88 -12.15
N SER A 334 22.39 6.07 -11.52
CA SER A 334 21.25 6.66 -10.82
C SER A 334 20.05 6.76 -11.74
N SER A 335 18.86 6.51 -11.17
CA SER A 335 17.60 6.62 -11.89
C SER A 335 17.25 8.05 -12.38
N SER A 336 18.06 9.03 -12.00
CA SER A 336 17.96 10.45 -12.35
C SER A 336 18.93 10.89 -13.45
N VAL A 337 19.84 10.01 -13.88
CA VAL A 337 20.86 10.29 -14.89
C VAL A 337 20.52 9.54 -16.17
N GLU A 338 20.66 10.21 -17.31
CA GLU A 338 20.52 9.57 -18.61
C GLU A 338 21.70 8.63 -18.84
N PRO A 339 21.48 7.35 -19.20
CA PRO A 339 22.57 6.41 -19.40
C PRO A 339 23.52 6.90 -20.50
N PRO A 340 24.82 6.60 -20.41
CA PRO A 340 25.74 6.89 -21.51
C PRO A 340 25.27 6.24 -22.83
N HIS A 341 25.51 6.90 -23.96
CA HIS A 341 25.06 6.42 -25.28
C HIS A 341 25.55 4.99 -25.60
N TYR A 342 26.74 4.59 -25.14
CA TYR A 342 27.27 3.25 -25.38
C TYR A 342 26.55 2.15 -24.60
N MET A 343 25.80 2.48 -23.53
CA MET A 343 25.02 1.51 -22.74
C MET A 343 23.61 1.30 -23.29
N HIS A 344 23.13 2.18 -24.17
CA HIS A 344 21.76 2.14 -24.68
C HIS A 344 21.40 0.80 -25.31
N ASP A 345 22.24 0.26 -26.19
CA ASP A 345 21.96 -1.01 -26.87
C ASP A 345 21.84 -2.18 -25.88
N SER A 346 22.72 -2.20 -24.86
CA SER A 346 22.69 -3.23 -23.82
C SER A 346 21.44 -3.10 -22.93
N LEU A 347 21.09 -1.88 -22.51
CA LEU A 347 19.89 -1.62 -21.71
C LEU A 347 18.60 -1.94 -22.49
N GLN A 348 18.56 -1.65 -23.79
CA GLN A 348 17.44 -2.01 -24.65
C GLN A 348 17.32 -3.52 -24.84
N LYS A 349 18.44 -4.26 -24.87
CA LYS A 349 18.43 -5.72 -24.87
C LYS A 349 17.81 -6.28 -23.59
N PHE A 350 18.28 -5.86 -22.41
CA PHE A 350 17.72 -6.30 -21.13
C PHE A 350 16.23 -6.00 -21.02
N ARG A 351 15.83 -4.80 -21.43
CA ARG A 351 14.42 -4.39 -21.50
C ARG A 351 13.60 -5.31 -22.40
N THR A 352 14.08 -5.58 -23.62
CA THR A 352 13.36 -6.40 -24.61
C THR A 352 13.20 -7.85 -24.12
N GLU A 353 14.26 -8.43 -23.58
CA GLU A 353 14.25 -9.78 -23.00
C GLU A 353 13.30 -9.84 -21.79
N GLY A 354 13.41 -8.88 -20.86
CA GLY A 354 12.51 -8.75 -19.71
C GLY A 354 11.04 -8.68 -20.11
N ILE A 355 10.68 -7.81 -21.06
CA ILE A 355 9.29 -7.70 -21.57
C ILE A 355 8.81 -9.01 -22.19
N ARG A 356 9.65 -9.65 -23.02
CA ARG A 356 9.31 -10.92 -23.66
C ARG A 356 9.02 -12.00 -22.63
N ASP A 357 9.86 -12.13 -21.62
CA ASP A 357 9.74 -13.20 -20.62
C ASP A 357 8.64 -12.91 -19.58
N LEU A 358 8.39 -11.65 -19.24
CA LEU A 358 7.19 -11.24 -18.49
C LEU A 358 5.89 -11.55 -19.25
N ARG A 359 5.85 -11.38 -20.58
CA ARG A 359 4.68 -11.79 -21.38
C ARG A 359 4.44 -13.30 -21.33
N LYS A 360 5.50 -14.11 -21.31
CA LYS A 360 5.38 -15.57 -21.10
C LYS A 360 4.79 -15.86 -19.72
N TRP A 361 5.34 -15.25 -18.66
CA TRP A 361 4.82 -15.41 -17.31
C TRP A 361 3.36 -14.96 -17.16
N ARG A 362 2.96 -13.87 -17.81
CA ARG A 362 1.56 -13.44 -17.87
C ARG A 362 0.67 -14.54 -18.46
N ASN A 363 1.05 -15.11 -19.59
CA ASN A 363 0.29 -16.17 -20.24
C ASN A 363 0.25 -17.44 -19.39
N THR A 364 1.37 -17.85 -18.80
CA THR A 364 1.42 -18.97 -17.83
C THR A 364 0.49 -18.71 -16.66
N SER A 365 0.50 -17.49 -16.10
CA SER A 365 -0.34 -17.13 -14.97
C SER A 365 -1.83 -17.21 -15.32
N ILE A 366 -2.22 -16.70 -16.49
CA ILE A 366 -3.59 -16.81 -16.98
C ILE A 366 -4.01 -18.28 -17.12
N ASN A 367 -3.14 -19.13 -17.68
CA ASN A 367 -3.45 -20.55 -17.88
C ASN A 367 -3.62 -21.29 -16.54
N VAL A 368 -2.72 -21.05 -15.58
CA VAL A 368 -2.81 -21.66 -14.24
C VAL A 368 -4.08 -21.23 -13.51
N LEU A 369 -4.42 -19.94 -13.54
CA LEU A 369 -5.63 -19.42 -12.93
C LEU A 369 -6.90 -19.97 -13.61
N LYS A 370 -6.91 -20.07 -14.94
CA LYS A 370 -8.01 -20.69 -15.70
C LYS A 370 -8.17 -22.15 -15.33
N ALA A 371 -7.09 -22.93 -15.32
CA ALA A 371 -7.13 -24.35 -14.94
C ALA A 371 -7.71 -24.55 -13.53
N PHE A 372 -7.29 -23.72 -12.57
CA PHE A 372 -7.82 -23.80 -11.21
C PHE A 372 -9.33 -23.49 -11.12
N ASN A 373 -9.82 -22.55 -11.93
CA ASN A 373 -11.21 -22.09 -11.89
C ASN A 373 -12.19 -22.92 -12.75
N GLN A 374 -11.71 -23.47 -13.87
CA GLN A 374 -12.50 -24.20 -14.85
C GLN A 374 -12.81 -25.63 -14.42
N ASN A 375 -12.03 -26.20 -13.51
CA ASN A 375 -12.26 -27.53 -12.96
C ASN A 375 -13.71 -27.70 -12.43
N GLU A 376 -14.34 -28.81 -12.81
CA GLU A 376 -15.75 -29.12 -12.54
C GLU A 376 -15.95 -29.97 -11.28
N GLY A 377 -14.87 -30.58 -10.75
CA GLY A 377 -14.91 -31.37 -9.53
C GLY A 377 -15.05 -30.52 -8.26
N VAL A 378 -14.82 -31.15 -7.12
CA VAL A 378 -15.00 -30.52 -5.80
C VAL A 378 -13.74 -29.77 -5.37
N HIS A 379 -13.95 -28.59 -4.81
CA HIS A 379 -12.91 -27.78 -4.21
C HIS A 379 -12.62 -28.24 -2.78
N ALA A 380 -11.36 -28.31 -2.38
CA ALA A 380 -11.02 -28.51 -0.98
C ALA A 380 -10.20 -27.37 -0.40
N ILE A 381 -10.45 -27.05 0.87
CA ILE A 381 -9.56 -26.22 1.67
C ILE A 381 -8.74 -27.14 2.58
N LEU A 382 -7.41 -27.02 2.48
CA LEU A 382 -6.46 -27.73 3.34
C LEU A 382 -5.88 -26.74 4.35
N VAL A 383 -5.99 -27.05 5.64
CA VAL A 383 -5.58 -26.17 6.74
C VAL A 383 -4.79 -26.95 7.79
N SER A 384 -3.76 -26.35 8.38
CA SER A 384 -3.00 -27.01 9.43
C SER A 384 -3.83 -27.08 10.72
N LYS A 385 -3.68 -28.15 11.50
CA LYS A 385 -4.24 -28.28 12.83
C LYS A 385 -3.82 -27.13 13.76
N GLU A 386 -2.54 -26.74 13.73
CA GLU A 386 -2.04 -25.63 14.57
C GLU A 386 -2.77 -24.30 14.31
N MET A 387 -3.11 -24.01 13.05
CA MET A 387 -3.88 -22.81 12.69
C MET A 387 -5.30 -22.83 13.27
N LEU A 388 -5.95 -23.99 13.29
CA LEU A 388 -7.30 -24.16 13.84
C LEU A 388 -7.26 -24.09 15.37
N ASP A 389 -6.32 -24.80 16.00
CA ASP A 389 -6.16 -24.83 17.47
C ASP A 389 -5.94 -23.42 18.06
N ARG A 390 -5.25 -22.53 17.32
CA ARG A 390 -5.00 -21.14 17.75
C ARG A 390 -6.13 -20.17 17.43
N ASP A 391 -7.05 -20.52 16.53
CA ASP A 391 -8.17 -19.66 16.13
C ASP A 391 -9.44 -20.46 15.84
N PRO A 392 -10.17 -20.85 16.91
CA PRO A 392 -11.43 -21.58 16.78
C PRO A 392 -12.53 -20.82 16.02
N GLU A 393 -12.53 -19.48 16.06
CA GLU A 393 -13.50 -18.66 15.31
C GLU A 393 -13.29 -18.80 13.79
N PHE A 394 -12.04 -18.94 13.36
CA PHE A 394 -11.72 -19.25 11.97
C PHE A 394 -12.18 -20.65 11.57
N GLU A 395 -12.04 -21.65 12.44
CA GLU A 395 -12.58 -23.00 12.21
C GLU A 395 -14.10 -22.97 12.03
N GLU A 396 -14.82 -22.28 12.92
CA GLU A 396 -16.28 -22.12 12.82
C GLU A 396 -16.68 -21.45 11.49
N SER A 397 -15.98 -20.37 11.11
CA SER A 397 -16.22 -19.67 9.84
C SER A 397 -15.95 -20.54 8.61
N LEU A 398 -14.93 -21.39 8.67
CA LEU A 398 -14.57 -22.33 7.62
C LEU A 398 -15.64 -23.40 7.44
N LEU A 399 -16.15 -23.95 8.56
CA LEU A 399 -17.20 -24.96 8.56
C LEU A 399 -18.57 -24.39 8.15
N ASP A 400 -18.93 -23.19 8.62
CA ASP A 400 -20.15 -22.47 8.17
C ASP A 400 -20.12 -22.25 6.65
N LYS A 401 -18.98 -21.81 6.11
CA LYS A 401 -18.79 -21.65 4.67
C LYS A 401 -18.96 -22.97 3.93
N ALA A 402 -18.40 -24.06 4.45
CA ALA A 402 -18.48 -25.38 3.83
C ALA A 402 -19.90 -25.97 3.87
N GLN A 403 -20.64 -25.78 4.95
CA GLN A 403 -22.04 -26.20 5.07
C GLN A 403 -22.96 -25.52 4.05
N LYS A 404 -22.62 -24.31 3.62
CA LYS A 404 -23.37 -23.52 2.62
C LYS A 404 -22.98 -23.85 1.17
N GLN A 405 -21.98 -24.71 0.95
CA GLN A 405 -21.44 -25.03 -0.37
C GLN A 405 -21.53 -26.53 -0.65
N GLN A 406 -22.09 -26.88 -1.80
CA GLN A 406 -22.23 -28.28 -2.21
C GLN A 406 -20.92 -28.87 -2.76
N ASP A 407 -19.98 -28.01 -3.17
CA ASP A 407 -18.72 -28.37 -3.83
C ASP A 407 -17.48 -28.03 -2.98
N LEU A 408 -17.61 -27.99 -1.64
CA LEU A 408 -16.52 -27.66 -0.73
C LEU A 408 -16.24 -28.78 0.28
N VAL A 409 -14.99 -29.26 0.32
CA VAL A 409 -14.45 -30.13 1.36
C VAL A 409 -13.48 -29.34 2.24
N VAL A 410 -13.44 -29.65 3.53
CA VAL A 410 -12.45 -29.09 4.45
C VAL A 410 -11.60 -30.21 5.03
N MET A 411 -10.29 -30.08 4.91
CA MET A 411 -9.31 -31.05 5.41
C MET A 411 -8.31 -30.36 6.33
N GLY A 412 -8.06 -30.99 7.49
CA GLY A 412 -6.99 -30.65 8.41
C GLY A 412 -5.74 -31.49 8.13
N TYR A 413 -4.56 -30.97 8.42
CA TYR A 413 -3.32 -31.77 8.51
C TYR A 413 -2.51 -31.43 9.76
N ASP A 414 -1.85 -32.41 10.35
CA ASP A 414 -0.97 -32.21 11.51
C ASP A 414 0.51 -32.08 11.13
N SER A 415 1.37 -31.92 12.13
CA SER A 415 2.82 -31.79 11.96
C SER A 415 3.49 -33.05 11.39
N GLU A 416 2.85 -34.21 11.51
CA GLU A 416 3.34 -35.47 10.92
C GLU A 416 2.90 -35.61 9.45
N GLY A 417 2.05 -34.70 8.97
CA GLY A 417 1.48 -34.74 7.63
C GLY A 417 0.28 -35.67 7.50
N THR A 418 -0.31 -36.11 8.61
CA THR A 418 -1.53 -36.90 8.59
C THR A 418 -2.71 -35.99 8.27
N THR A 419 -3.50 -36.36 7.25
CA THR A 419 -4.69 -35.59 6.84
C THR A 419 -5.97 -36.16 7.45
N LYS A 420 -6.89 -35.26 7.84
CA LYS A 420 -8.21 -35.61 8.38
C LYS A 420 -9.28 -34.76 7.71
N VAL A 421 -10.37 -35.37 7.24
CA VAL A 421 -11.54 -34.64 6.74
C VAL A 421 -12.29 -34.04 7.94
N LEU A 422 -12.50 -32.73 7.89
CA LEU A 422 -13.27 -31.96 8.89
C LEU A 422 -14.71 -31.74 8.43
N TYR A 423 -14.90 -31.58 7.13
CA TYR A 423 -16.21 -31.50 6.49
C TYR A 423 -16.15 -32.09 5.08
N GLU A 424 -17.19 -32.84 4.71
CA GLU A 424 -17.41 -33.31 3.34
C GLU A 424 -18.87 -33.10 2.91
N PRO A 425 -19.13 -32.83 1.62
CA PRO A 425 -20.48 -32.73 1.10
C PRO A 425 -21.18 -34.10 1.09
N LYS A 426 -22.52 -34.10 1.07
CA LYS A 426 -23.34 -35.33 1.11
C LYS A 426 -23.31 -36.17 -0.17
N THR A 427 -22.82 -35.62 -1.27
CA THR A 427 -22.73 -36.27 -2.59
C THR A 427 -21.41 -36.99 -2.76
N ASN A 428 -21.34 -38.00 -3.62
CA ASN A 428 -20.05 -38.57 -4.00
C ASN A 428 -19.20 -37.50 -4.70
N TYR A 429 -17.93 -37.41 -4.35
CA TYR A 429 -17.08 -36.32 -4.82
C TYR A 429 -15.67 -36.79 -5.16
N LYS A 430 -15.05 -36.04 -6.06
CA LYS A 430 -13.63 -36.13 -6.37
C LYS A 430 -13.03 -34.74 -6.23
N ILE A 431 -11.97 -34.61 -5.42
CA ILE A 431 -11.25 -33.36 -5.20
C ILE A 431 -10.26 -33.20 -6.35
N ASP A 432 -10.46 -32.18 -7.18
CA ASP A 432 -9.56 -31.86 -8.30
C ASP A 432 -8.79 -30.56 -8.08
N ARG A 433 -9.09 -29.84 -7.00
CA ARG A 433 -8.43 -28.59 -6.65
C ARG A 433 -8.34 -28.38 -5.15
N ILE A 434 -7.20 -27.88 -4.69
CA ILE A 434 -6.93 -27.62 -3.26
C ILE A 434 -6.44 -26.19 -3.04
N GLU A 435 -7.11 -25.45 -2.18
CA GLU A 435 -6.60 -24.21 -1.59
C GLU A 435 -5.94 -24.52 -0.23
N VAL A 436 -4.63 -24.30 -0.14
CA VAL A 436 -3.87 -24.43 1.11
C VAL A 436 -3.91 -23.12 1.87
N MET A 437 -4.52 -23.12 3.04
CA MET A 437 -4.55 -21.94 3.92
C MET A 437 -3.20 -21.75 4.61
N VAL A 438 -2.64 -20.55 4.47
CA VAL A 438 -1.39 -20.14 5.11
C VAL A 438 -1.56 -18.85 5.92
N ASP A 439 -0.85 -18.77 7.04
CA ASP A 439 -0.75 -17.56 7.86
C ASP A 439 0.72 -17.30 8.25
N LYS A 440 0.96 -16.52 9.30
CA LYS A 440 2.32 -16.13 9.74
C LYS A 440 3.14 -17.26 10.38
N SER A 441 2.53 -18.37 10.77
CA SER A 441 3.28 -19.43 11.47
C SER A 441 3.59 -20.65 10.63
N ASN A 442 2.95 -20.78 9.47
CA ASN A 442 3.00 -22.00 8.71
C ASN A 442 3.87 -21.83 7.49
N HIS A 443 4.74 -22.81 7.28
CA HIS A 443 5.51 -22.90 6.06
C HIS A 443 4.63 -23.28 4.88
N PHE A 444 5.09 -22.88 3.71
CA PHE A 444 4.49 -23.28 2.45
C PHE A 444 4.66 -24.77 2.18
N ILE A 445 3.63 -25.36 1.56
CA ILE A 445 3.63 -26.74 1.11
C ILE A 445 4.12 -26.77 -0.34
N SER A 446 5.30 -27.35 -0.57
CA SER A 446 5.80 -27.63 -1.91
C SER A 446 4.96 -28.69 -2.63
N LYS A 447 5.07 -28.76 -3.96
CA LYS A 447 4.42 -29.82 -4.77
C LYS A 447 4.75 -31.23 -4.29
N ALA A 448 5.96 -31.48 -3.81
CA ALA A 448 6.36 -32.77 -3.26
C ALA A 448 5.66 -33.08 -1.93
N GLN A 449 5.62 -32.10 -1.01
CA GLN A 449 4.90 -32.24 0.26
C GLN A 449 3.41 -32.43 0.04
N MET A 450 2.79 -31.64 -0.86
CA MET A 450 1.38 -31.81 -1.21
C MET A 450 1.09 -33.23 -1.69
N LYS A 451 1.89 -33.74 -2.64
CA LYS A 451 1.76 -35.13 -3.11
C LYS A 451 1.85 -36.14 -1.96
N SER A 452 2.71 -35.92 -0.97
CA SER A 452 2.80 -36.78 0.21
C SER A 452 1.54 -36.70 1.09
N LEU A 453 1.01 -35.49 1.33
CA LEU A 453 -0.17 -35.27 2.17
C LEU A 453 -1.44 -35.93 1.62
N ILE A 454 -1.59 -35.94 0.30
CA ILE A 454 -2.79 -36.46 -0.37
C ILE A 454 -2.64 -37.89 -0.91
N ARG A 455 -1.44 -38.48 -0.85
CA ARG A 455 -1.11 -39.77 -1.51
C ARG A 455 -2.11 -40.87 -1.19
N ASP A 456 -2.49 -40.94 0.08
CA ASP A 456 -3.30 -42.03 0.63
C ASP A 456 -4.80 -41.68 0.67
N ASN A 457 -5.20 -40.54 0.07
CA ASN A 457 -6.60 -40.12 -0.04
C ASN A 457 -7.17 -40.46 -1.43
N PRO A 458 -7.98 -41.53 -1.55
CA PRO A 458 -8.50 -41.99 -2.85
C PRO A 458 -9.52 -41.02 -3.48
N LYS A 459 -10.05 -40.05 -2.72
CA LYS A 459 -10.97 -39.05 -3.23
C LYS A 459 -10.26 -37.88 -3.91
N VAL A 460 -8.93 -37.79 -3.83
CA VAL A 460 -8.14 -36.74 -4.49
C VAL A 460 -7.72 -37.21 -5.88
N SER A 461 -7.93 -36.35 -6.88
CA SER A 461 -7.60 -36.63 -8.26
C SER A 461 -6.08 -36.67 -8.50
N SER A 462 -5.64 -37.53 -9.42
CA SER A 462 -4.23 -37.63 -9.82
C SER A 462 -3.71 -36.38 -10.54
N ASP A 463 -4.59 -35.63 -11.18
CA ASP A 463 -4.36 -34.35 -11.88
C ASP A 463 -4.74 -33.13 -11.03
N MET A 464 -4.90 -33.32 -9.70
CA MET A 464 -5.28 -32.25 -8.79
C MET A 464 -4.29 -31.08 -8.86
N VAL A 465 -4.85 -29.87 -8.97
CA VAL A 465 -4.10 -28.61 -8.93
C VAL A 465 -4.26 -27.96 -7.56
N PHE A 466 -3.21 -27.35 -7.04
CA PHE A 466 -3.29 -26.66 -5.76
C PHE A 466 -2.63 -25.30 -5.81
N ARG A 467 -3.10 -24.42 -4.92
CA ARG A 467 -2.56 -23.09 -4.72
C ARG A 467 -2.60 -22.71 -3.25
N HIS A 468 -1.90 -21.66 -2.90
CA HIS A 468 -1.92 -21.11 -1.55
C HIS A 468 -2.86 -19.91 -1.47
N ALA A 469 -3.52 -19.78 -0.32
CA ALA A 469 -4.37 -18.66 0.00
C ALA A 469 -4.09 -18.19 1.42
N LEU A 470 -4.06 -16.88 1.63
CA LEU A 470 -3.83 -16.34 2.96
C LEU A 470 -5.09 -16.42 3.81
N LYS A 471 -4.94 -16.85 5.07
CA LYS A 471 -6.00 -16.77 6.07
C LYS A 471 -6.57 -15.36 6.20
N LYS A 472 -5.71 -14.33 6.17
CA LYS A 472 -6.16 -12.92 6.25
C LYS A 472 -7.03 -12.47 5.06
N ASP A 473 -6.94 -13.17 3.93
CA ASP A 473 -7.70 -12.90 2.73
C ASP A 473 -8.93 -13.84 2.62
N PHE A 474 -9.19 -14.66 3.65
CA PHE A 474 -10.35 -15.54 3.71
C PHE A 474 -11.67 -14.74 3.67
N SER A 475 -12.64 -15.29 2.96
CA SER A 475 -13.99 -14.75 2.83
C SER A 475 -14.99 -15.86 3.09
N ASN A 476 -16.02 -15.57 3.89
CA ASN A 476 -17.16 -16.48 4.10
C ASN A 476 -17.96 -16.70 2.81
N TYR A 477 -17.81 -15.82 1.82
CA TYR A 477 -18.40 -15.97 0.49
C TYR A 477 -17.43 -16.65 -0.46
N ARG A 478 -17.92 -17.62 -1.24
CA ARG A 478 -17.16 -18.23 -2.34
C ARG A 478 -17.01 -17.29 -3.52
N SER A 479 -18.00 -16.45 -3.80
CA SER A 479 -17.94 -15.48 -4.89
C SER A 479 -18.37 -14.09 -4.48
N ASN A 480 -17.72 -13.10 -5.07
CA ASN A 480 -18.02 -11.70 -4.95
C ASN A 480 -18.25 -11.12 -6.35
N ILE A 481 -19.48 -10.70 -6.64
CA ILE A 481 -19.77 -9.96 -7.87
C ILE A 481 -19.76 -8.49 -7.49
N ILE A 482 -18.83 -7.72 -8.05
CA ILE A 482 -18.70 -6.29 -7.82
C ILE A 482 -19.28 -5.56 -9.02
N VAL A 483 -20.44 -4.92 -8.84
CA VAL A 483 -21.07 -4.12 -9.88
C VAL A 483 -20.52 -2.71 -9.78
N GLN A 484 -19.68 -2.32 -10.74
CA GLN A 484 -19.35 -0.92 -10.98
C GLN A 484 -20.61 -0.25 -11.55
N ASN A 485 -21.43 0.31 -10.67
CA ASN A 485 -22.73 0.86 -11.06
C ASN A 485 -22.62 2.29 -11.59
N GLY A 486 -21.59 3.03 -11.17
CA GLY A 486 -21.29 4.37 -11.65
C GLY A 486 -19.92 4.46 -12.33
N ASN A 487 -19.78 5.41 -13.24
CA ASN A 487 -18.53 5.68 -13.97
C ASN A 487 -17.68 6.80 -13.35
N SER A 488 -18.00 7.23 -12.13
CA SER A 488 -17.16 8.19 -11.42
C SER A 488 -15.83 7.55 -11.05
N GLU A 489 -14.74 8.34 -11.05
CA GLU A 489 -13.41 7.85 -10.68
C GLU A 489 -13.41 7.16 -9.30
N ALA A 490 -14.20 7.71 -8.37
CA ALA A 490 -14.40 7.12 -7.04
C ALA A 490 -15.08 5.74 -7.10
N ALA A 491 -16.13 5.57 -7.91
CA ALA A 491 -16.83 4.29 -8.06
C ALA A 491 -15.94 3.23 -8.74
N VAL A 492 -15.21 3.61 -9.79
CA VAL A 492 -14.24 2.73 -10.48
C VAL A 492 -13.16 2.27 -9.50
N LYS A 493 -12.51 3.19 -8.79
CA LYS A 493 -11.47 2.88 -7.79
C LYS A 493 -12.01 2.02 -6.65
N ALA A 494 -13.22 2.29 -6.17
CA ALA A 494 -13.87 1.52 -5.12
C ALA A 494 -14.20 0.09 -5.56
N ALA A 495 -14.73 -0.09 -6.78
CA ALA A 495 -15.02 -1.39 -7.35
C ALA A 495 -13.74 -2.23 -7.48
N GLN A 496 -12.68 -1.63 -8.04
CA GLN A 496 -11.38 -2.29 -8.17
C GLN A 496 -10.80 -2.68 -6.80
N SER A 497 -10.84 -1.77 -5.82
CA SER A 497 -10.31 -2.03 -4.48
C SER A 497 -11.08 -3.17 -3.79
N LEU A 498 -12.40 -3.25 -3.98
CA LEU A 498 -13.21 -4.36 -3.44
C LEU A 498 -12.88 -5.70 -4.09
N ALA A 499 -12.71 -5.73 -5.41
CA ALA A 499 -12.29 -6.95 -6.12
C ALA A 499 -10.88 -7.40 -5.67
N ASN A 500 -9.95 -6.45 -5.53
CA ASN A 500 -8.57 -6.69 -5.09
C ASN A 500 -8.46 -7.23 -3.66
N LYS A 501 -9.52 -7.11 -2.84
CA LYS A 501 -9.55 -7.69 -1.50
C LYS A 501 -9.62 -9.22 -1.54
N HIS A 502 -10.36 -9.77 -2.49
CA HIS A 502 -10.52 -11.23 -2.66
C HIS A 502 -10.44 -11.60 -4.15
N PRO A 503 -9.30 -11.35 -4.81
CA PRO A 503 -9.19 -11.34 -6.27
C PRO A 503 -9.39 -12.74 -6.88
N GLU A 504 -9.14 -13.79 -6.10
CA GLU A 504 -9.36 -15.18 -6.51
C GLU A 504 -10.84 -15.62 -6.58
N SER A 505 -11.73 -14.77 -6.10
CA SER A 505 -13.15 -15.07 -5.92
C SER A 505 -14.03 -13.88 -6.26
N SER A 506 -13.47 -12.88 -6.95
CA SER A 506 -14.18 -11.65 -7.29
C SER A 506 -14.19 -11.45 -8.79
N ILE A 507 -15.29 -10.91 -9.31
CA ILE A 507 -15.36 -10.35 -10.66
C ILE A 507 -15.92 -8.93 -10.59
N ILE A 508 -15.50 -8.10 -11.54
CA ILE A 508 -16.13 -6.80 -11.79
C ILE A 508 -17.05 -6.91 -13.00
N VAL A 509 -18.28 -6.45 -12.83
CA VAL A 509 -19.26 -6.31 -13.90
C VAL A 509 -19.71 -4.86 -13.98
N HIS A 510 -20.09 -4.44 -15.19
CA HIS A 510 -20.69 -3.12 -15.41
C HIS A 510 -21.88 -3.26 -16.36
N PHE A 511 -22.62 -2.17 -16.54
CA PHE A 511 -23.71 -2.10 -17.52
C PHE A 511 -23.31 -1.09 -18.59
N ASP A 512 -23.55 -1.43 -19.86
CA ASP A 512 -23.34 -0.51 -20.97
C ASP A 512 -24.42 0.59 -21.00
N ASP A 513 -24.30 1.53 -21.95
CA ASP A 513 -25.24 2.63 -22.13
C ASP A 513 -26.68 2.16 -22.46
N ASN A 514 -26.84 0.90 -22.90
CA ASN A 514 -28.15 0.28 -23.15
C ASN A 514 -28.66 -0.52 -21.93
N ASN A 515 -28.00 -0.36 -20.77
CA ASN A 515 -28.28 -1.07 -19.54
C ASN A 515 -28.18 -2.60 -19.67
N LYS A 516 -27.30 -3.09 -20.56
CA LYS A 516 -27.00 -4.50 -20.72
C LYS A 516 -25.77 -4.87 -19.89
N LEU A 517 -25.83 -6.00 -19.19
CA LEU A 517 -24.72 -6.52 -18.42
C LEU A 517 -23.50 -6.80 -19.31
N VAL A 518 -22.35 -6.25 -18.93
CA VAL A 518 -21.04 -6.51 -19.54
C VAL A 518 -20.13 -7.10 -18.48
N THR A 519 -19.56 -8.26 -18.79
CA THR A 519 -18.47 -8.87 -18.03
C THR A 519 -17.18 -8.59 -18.76
N SER A 520 -16.14 -8.11 -18.07
CA SER A 520 -14.85 -7.88 -18.72
C SER A 520 -14.23 -9.20 -19.19
N ASP A 521 -13.73 -9.26 -20.43
CA ASP A 521 -13.10 -10.46 -21.01
C ASP A 521 -11.85 -10.94 -20.25
N ASN A 522 -11.29 -10.08 -19.39
CA ASN A 522 -10.15 -10.38 -18.53
C ASN A 522 -10.54 -11.12 -17.24
N GLU A 523 -11.83 -11.31 -16.96
CA GLU A 523 -12.28 -12.05 -15.78
C GLU A 523 -12.09 -13.56 -15.99
N ILE A 524 -11.21 -14.15 -15.18
CA ILE A 524 -10.82 -15.57 -15.25
C ILE A 524 -11.69 -16.45 -14.33
N TYR A 525 -12.51 -15.83 -13.47
CA TYR A 525 -13.29 -16.50 -12.45
C TYR A 525 -14.78 -16.51 -12.81
N THR A 526 -15.40 -17.68 -12.70
CA THR A 526 -16.85 -17.83 -12.82
C THR A 526 -17.46 -17.97 -11.43
N PRO A 527 -18.46 -17.14 -11.05
CA PRO A 527 -19.13 -17.24 -9.77
C PRO A 527 -19.71 -18.63 -9.48
N LYS A 528 -19.46 -19.15 -8.27
CA LYS A 528 -19.85 -20.48 -7.73
C LYS A 528 -20.10 -20.38 -6.22
N GLY A 529 -20.81 -21.34 -5.64
CA GLY A 529 -21.12 -21.39 -4.20
C GLY A 529 -21.96 -20.20 -3.73
N ASN A 530 -21.78 -19.80 -2.47
CA ASN A 530 -22.48 -18.65 -1.92
C ASN A 530 -21.91 -17.32 -2.45
N VAL A 531 -22.80 -16.51 -3.04
CA VAL A 531 -22.48 -15.29 -3.78
C VAL A 531 -22.85 -14.05 -2.96
N ARG A 532 -21.92 -13.10 -2.92
CA ARG A 532 -22.17 -11.73 -2.46
C ARG A 532 -22.11 -10.76 -3.63
N LEU A 533 -23.22 -10.10 -3.91
CA LEU A 533 -23.35 -9.03 -4.90
C LEU A 533 -23.13 -7.67 -4.23
N ASN A 534 -22.25 -6.83 -4.76
CA ASN A 534 -21.99 -5.48 -4.27
C ASN A 534 -22.23 -4.47 -5.39
N PHE A 535 -23.26 -3.64 -5.29
CA PHE A 535 -23.41 -2.46 -6.13
C PHE A 535 -22.57 -1.32 -5.57
N VAL A 536 -21.69 -0.73 -6.39
CA VAL A 536 -20.72 0.28 -5.96
C VAL A 536 -20.97 1.59 -6.71
N ASP A 537 -21.36 2.63 -5.96
CA ASP A 537 -21.62 3.96 -6.48
C ASP A 537 -21.81 4.98 -5.34
N HIS A 538 -22.01 6.25 -5.68
CA HIS A 538 -22.57 7.23 -4.76
C HIS A 538 -24.00 6.85 -4.37
N GLY A 539 -24.37 7.08 -3.11
CA GLY A 539 -25.68 6.69 -2.58
C GLY A 539 -26.86 7.26 -3.37
N GLU A 540 -26.79 8.54 -3.71
CA GLU A 540 -27.85 9.23 -4.48
C GLU A 540 -28.04 8.64 -5.87
N ASN A 541 -26.97 8.09 -6.45
CA ASN A 541 -27.03 7.46 -7.77
C ASN A 541 -27.89 6.21 -7.75
N PHE A 542 -27.95 5.44 -6.66
CA PHE A 542 -28.85 4.28 -6.57
C PHE A 542 -30.34 4.66 -6.49
N ALA A 543 -30.66 5.92 -6.24
CA ALA A 543 -32.03 6.36 -6.07
C ALA A 543 -32.56 7.09 -7.31
N ASN A 544 -31.71 7.64 -8.16
CA ASN A 544 -32.06 8.62 -9.18
C ASN A 544 -31.64 8.20 -10.60
N GLY A 545 -32.23 8.84 -11.61
CA GLY A 545 -31.80 8.70 -13.01
C GLY A 545 -31.87 7.27 -13.56
N GLU A 546 -30.81 6.84 -14.23
CA GLU A 546 -30.67 5.51 -14.87
C GLU A 546 -30.54 4.34 -13.89
N ASN A 547 -30.59 4.62 -12.60
CA ASN A 547 -30.42 3.67 -11.52
C ASN A 547 -31.60 3.67 -10.55
N GLY A 548 -32.74 4.26 -10.95
CA GLY A 548 -33.98 4.16 -10.18
C GLY A 548 -34.37 2.71 -9.87
N MET A 549 -35.23 2.51 -8.86
CA MET A 549 -35.53 1.21 -8.25
C MET A 549 -35.82 0.08 -9.25
N ASP A 550 -36.63 0.35 -10.28
CA ASP A 550 -36.99 -0.64 -11.30
C ASP A 550 -35.76 -1.06 -12.11
N LYS A 551 -34.96 -0.09 -12.56
CA LYS A 551 -33.72 -0.35 -13.29
C LYS A 551 -32.69 -1.10 -12.44
N LEU A 552 -32.55 -0.75 -11.15
CA LEU A 552 -31.66 -1.48 -10.24
C LEU A 552 -32.13 -2.92 -10.02
N THR A 553 -33.44 -3.14 -9.98
CA THR A 553 -34.06 -4.48 -9.93
C THR A 553 -33.78 -5.26 -11.22
N ASP A 554 -33.93 -4.63 -12.39
CA ASP A 554 -33.60 -5.23 -13.68
C ASP A 554 -32.13 -5.62 -13.79
N LYS A 555 -31.22 -4.78 -13.25
CA LYS A 555 -29.79 -5.09 -13.16
C LYS A 555 -29.53 -6.34 -12.31
N VAL A 556 -30.18 -6.46 -11.15
CA VAL A 556 -30.09 -7.70 -10.33
C VAL A 556 -30.60 -8.89 -11.11
N LYS A 557 -31.72 -8.75 -11.82
CA LYS A 557 -32.28 -9.83 -12.66
C LYS A 557 -31.30 -10.27 -13.73
N GLN A 558 -30.70 -9.36 -14.48
CA GLN A 558 -29.70 -9.71 -15.50
C GLN A 558 -28.51 -10.45 -14.92
N ILE A 559 -27.98 -10.00 -13.77
CA ILE A 559 -26.86 -10.66 -13.08
C ILE A 559 -27.27 -12.06 -12.58
N TYR A 560 -28.46 -12.17 -12.01
CA TYR A 560 -29.01 -13.45 -11.56
C TYR A 560 -29.17 -14.41 -12.74
N ASP A 561 -29.84 -14.00 -13.82
CA ASP A 561 -30.03 -14.83 -15.01
C ASP A 561 -28.70 -15.26 -15.66
N THR A 562 -27.64 -14.44 -15.52
CA THR A 562 -26.32 -14.72 -16.08
C THR A 562 -25.51 -15.71 -15.23
N TYR A 563 -25.56 -15.59 -13.89
CA TYR A 563 -24.66 -16.33 -12.99
C TYR A 563 -25.35 -17.33 -12.06
N ALA A 564 -26.68 -17.30 -11.95
CA ALA A 564 -27.42 -18.28 -11.16
C ALA A 564 -27.44 -19.64 -11.87
N ASN A 565 -27.08 -20.69 -11.16
CA ASN A 565 -27.12 -22.08 -11.58
C ASN A 565 -27.24 -22.97 -10.33
N GLU A 566 -27.29 -24.29 -10.51
CA GLU A 566 -27.41 -25.28 -9.42
C GLU A 566 -26.28 -25.21 -8.38
N ASN A 567 -25.13 -24.66 -8.75
CA ASN A 567 -23.96 -24.52 -7.89
C ASN A 567 -23.80 -23.09 -7.34
N THR A 568 -24.73 -22.16 -7.58
CA THR A 568 -24.67 -20.79 -7.02
C THR A 568 -25.87 -20.46 -6.16
N HIS A 569 -25.60 -19.75 -5.06
CA HIS A 569 -26.63 -19.26 -4.15
C HIS A 569 -26.36 -17.80 -3.78
N PHE A 570 -27.23 -16.89 -4.20
CA PHE A 570 -27.12 -15.47 -3.86
C PHE A 570 -27.52 -15.24 -2.39
N GLU A 571 -26.53 -15.23 -1.50
CA GLU A 571 -26.75 -15.07 -0.06
C GLU A 571 -26.92 -13.59 0.33
N ARG A 572 -26.28 -12.66 -0.41
CA ARG A 572 -26.31 -11.25 -0.05
C ARG A 572 -26.18 -10.30 -1.23
N ILE A 573 -26.98 -9.23 -1.21
CA ILE A 573 -26.86 -8.06 -2.08
C ILE A 573 -26.61 -6.82 -1.23
N ALA A 574 -25.55 -6.08 -1.55
CA ALA A 574 -25.13 -4.91 -0.80
C ALA A 574 -25.11 -3.65 -1.68
N LEU A 575 -25.78 -2.59 -1.22
CA LEU A 575 -25.66 -1.25 -1.78
C LEU A 575 -24.48 -0.54 -1.09
N VAL A 576 -23.36 -0.46 -1.78
CA VAL A 576 -22.11 0.14 -1.31
C VAL A 576 -22.05 1.59 -1.80
N GLY A 577 -22.74 2.46 -1.05
CA GLY A 577 -22.72 3.91 -1.22
C GLY A 577 -23.22 4.61 0.04
N CYS A 578 -22.96 5.91 0.13
CA CYS A 578 -23.30 6.71 1.30
C CYS A 578 -24.82 6.73 1.57
N ASP A 579 -25.20 6.58 2.83
CA ASP A 579 -26.54 6.85 3.35
C ASP A 579 -27.73 6.15 2.64
N THR A 580 -27.47 5.00 2.00
CA THR A 580 -28.48 4.18 1.30
C THR A 580 -29.61 3.65 2.18
N THR A 581 -29.51 3.77 3.51
CA THR A 581 -30.60 3.46 4.45
C THR A 581 -31.57 4.63 4.67
N ASN A 582 -31.15 5.87 4.42
CA ASN A 582 -31.98 7.07 4.65
C ASN A 582 -32.41 7.76 3.36
N ILE A 583 -31.64 7.61 2.27
CA ILE A 583 -32.01 8.13 0.95
C ILE A 583 -33.40 7.63 0.56
N LYS A 584 -34.25 8.54 0.04
CA LYS A 584 -35.65 8.29 -0.34
C LYS A 584 -36.46 7.54 0.74
N GLN A 585 -36.29 7.92 2.01
CA GLN A 585 -37.02 7.35 3.15
C GLN A 585 -36.86 5.82 3.28
N GLY A 586 -35.67 5.29 2.98
CA GLY A 586 -35.39 3.86 3.16
C GLY A 586 -35.09 3.11 1.87
N LEU A 587 -34.23 3.64 1.00
CA LEU A 587 -33.86 3.01 -0.28
C LEU A 587 -33.52 1.52 -0.13
N ALA A 588 -32.61 1.14 0.78
CA ALA A 588 -32.23 -0.27 0.96
C ALA A 588 -33.42 -1.16 1.39
N ARG A 589 -34.34 -0.65 2.22
CA ARG A 589 -35.54 -1.36 2.66
C ARG A 589 -36.53 -1.52 1.51
N ASN A 590 -36.76 -0.46 0.75
CA ASN A 590 -37.66 -0.48 -0.41
C ASN A 590 -37.11 -1.39 -1.49
N PHE A 591 -35.80 -1.36 -1.75
CA PHE A 591 -35.12 -2.26 -2.66
C PHE A 591 -35.26 -3.72 -2.22
N ALA A 592 -35.09 -4.01 -0.93
CA ALA A 592 -35.31 -5.36 -0.42
C ALA A 592 -36.73 -5.85 -0.69
N LYS A 593 -37.73 -5.01 -0.40
CA LYS A 593 -39.14 -5.32 -0.68
C LYS A 593 -39.35 -5.63 -2.16
N THR A 594 -38.87 -4.76 -3.05
CA THR A 594 -39.01 -4.93 -4.51
C THR A 594 -38.35 -6.23 -4.99
N ILE A 595 -37.13 -6.53 -4.53
CA ILE A 595 -36.43 -7.77 -4.88
C ILE A 595 -37.21 -9.00 -4.39
N TYR A 596 -37.70 -8.99 -3.16
CA TYR A 596 -38.44 -10.12 -2.61
C TYR A 596 -39.79 -10.34 -3.31
N ASP A 597 -40.47 -9.26 -3.70
CA ASP A 597 -41.75 -9.34 -4.39
C ASP A 597 -41.58 -9.83 -5.83
N ASN A 598 -40.55 -9.36 -6.54
CA ASN A 598 -40.35 -9.63 -7.98
C ASN A 598 -39.44 -10.82 -8.29
N MET A 599 -38.58 -11.25 -7.36
CA MET A 599 -37.60 -12.32 -7.57
C MET A 599 -37.70 -13.36 -6.43
N PRO A 600 -38.66 -14.30 -6.48
CA PRO A 600 -38.89 -15.28 -5.42
C PRO A 600 -37.66 -16.09 -5.00
N ALA A 601 -36.76 -16.38 -5.95
CA ALA A 601 -35.51 -17.09 -5.71
C ALA A 601 -34.52 -16.33 -4.80
N LEU A 602 -34.69 -15.01 -4.64
CA LEU A 602 -33.85 -14.15 -3.81
C LEU A 602 -34.52 -13.79 -2.46
N ARG A 603 -35.66 -14.39 -2.10
CA ARG A 603 -36.36 -14.08 -0.83
C ARG A 603 -35.53 -14.33 0.43
N THR A 604 -34.55 -15.23 0.37
CA THR A 604 -33.64 -15.51 1.50
C THR A 604 -32.36 -14.69 1.45
N ALA A 605 -32.12 -13.93 0.39
CA ALA A 605 -30.91 -13.12 0.25
C ALA A 605 -30.97 -11.93 1.21
N GLN A 606 -29.88 -11.70 1.94
CA GLN A 606 -29.74 -10.51 2.77
C GLN A 606 -29.55 -9.28 1.89
N ILE A 607 -30.38 -8.25 2.08
CA ILE A 607 -30.21 -6.96 1.40
C ILE A 607 -29.66 -5.95 2.42
N THR A 608 -28.49 -5.38 2.15
CA THR A 608 -27.83 -4.46 3.09
C THR A 608 -27.53 -3.12 2.46
N GLY A 609 -27.88 -2.04 3.17
CA GLY A 609 -27.45 -0.67 2.88
C GLY A 609 -26.42 -0.18 3.89
N ARG A 610 -26.19 1.13 3.90
CA ARG A 610 -25.33 1.85 4.84
C ARG A 610 -26.05 3.11 5.34
N GLY A 611 -25.97 3.40 6.62
CA GLY A 611 -26.38 4.69 7.21
C GLY A 611 -25.16 5.56 7.41
N GLY A 612 -25.12 6.73 6.77
CA GLY A 612 -23.97 7.64 6.79
C GLY A 612 -22.92 7.41 5.68
N GLU A 613 -21.84 8.18 5.76
CA GLU A 613 -20.76 8.21 4.76
C GLU A 613 -19.88 6.95 4.81
N VAL A 614 -19.61 6.39 3.63
CA VAL A 614 -18.82 5.17 3.41
C VAL A 614 -17.63 5.49 2.52
N GLU A 615 -16.47 4.97 2.87
CA GLU A 615 -15.27 5.03 2.06
C GLU A 615 -14.71 3.61 1.85
N ILE A 616 -14.20 3.34 0.65
CA ILE A 616 -13.47 2.12 0.33
C ILE A 616 -11.99 2.47 0.32
N ASN A 617 -11.23 1.91 1.25
CA ASN A 617 -9.78 2.08 1.29
C ASN A 617 -9.13 1.28 0.14
N GLU A 618 -7.88 1.60 -0.18
CA GLU A 618 -7.11 0.93 -1.24
C GLU A 618 -7.00 -0.60 -1.07
N ASN A 619 -7.04 -1.08 0.18
CA ASN A 619 -7.05 -2.52 0.50
C ASN A 619 -8.45 -3.17 0.43
N GLY A 620 -9.46 -2.45 -0.10
CA GLY A 620 -10.84 -2.89 -0.25
C GLY A 620 -11.65 -2.95 1.05
N THR A 621 -11.10 -2.50 2.17
CA THR A 621 -11.87 -2.40 3.43
C THR A 621 -12.84 -1.22 3.38
N LYS A 622 -14.01 -1.41 4.00
CA LYS A 622 -15.08 -0.40 4.10
C LYS A 622 -14.93 0.33 5.43
N THR A 623 -14.81 1.66 5.40
CA THR A 623 -14.79 2.53 6.58
C THR A 623 -16.01 3.45 6.60
N MET A 624 -16.52 3.73 7.80
CA MET A 624 -17.63 4.67 8.01
C MET A 624 -17.09 5.96 8.64
N LYS A 625 -17.46 7.13 8.13
CA LYS A 625 -17.11 8.41 8.77
C LYS A 625 -18.12 8.74 9.89
N THR A 626 -17.84 8.21 11.10
CA THR A 626 -18.52 8.51 12.40
C THR A 626 -20.01 8.14 12.50
N GLY A 627 -20.39 7.34 13.49
CA GLY A 627 -21.81 7.11 13.87
C GLY A 627 -22.66 6.30 12.88
N GLY A 628 -22.06 5.73 11.83
CA GLY A 628 -22.78 4.99 10.80
C GLY A 628 -23.32 3.64 11.25
N THR A 629 -24.50 3.28 10.75
CA THR A 629 -25.19 2.00 11.00
C THR A 629 -25.21 1.15 9.72
N LYS A 630 -25.39 -0.16 9.87
CA LYS A 630 -25.42 -1.12 8.76
C LYS A 630 -26.81 -1.74 8.64
#